data_AF-A0A0F2SAV7-F1
#
_entry.id   AF-A0A0F2SAV7-F1
#
_cell.length_a   1.000
_cell.length_b   1.000
_cell.length_c   1.000
_cell.angle_alpha   90.00
_cell.angle_beta   90.00
_cell.angle_gamma   90.00
#
_symmetry.space_group_name_H-M   'P 1'
#
loop_
_entity.id
_entity.type
_entity.pdbx_description
1 polymer ?
#
loop_
_entity_poly.entity_id
_entity_poly.type
_entity_poly.pdbx_seq_one_letter_code
_entity_poly.pdbx_strand_id
1 'polypeptide(L)'
;MIVYGMKDQILPSKSIQMCIQCGTCGANCPAGFELYEVMNTLRAMAKEEGYTSNETKIPKMNKIFLGEVRNIGRMHEVGLMVKNMLSQGELVRDVAALIPIGPPMFLKGIMGIGDILPRKIHGQAAVAKIFDNVQKMQGGQA
;
A
#
# COMPACT_ATOMS: atom_id res chain seq x y z
N MET A 1 -11.87 15.19 17.19
CA MET A 1 -11.42 14.14 18.14
C MET A 1 -9.96 14.33 18.52
N ILE A 2 -9.01 14.42 17.57
CA ILE A 2 -7.60 14.66 17.91
C ILE A 2 -7.38 16.03 18.58
N VAL A 3 -8.05 17.07 18.08
CA VAL A 3 -8.06 18.43 18.68
C VAL A 3 -8.67 18.46 20.09
N TYR A 4 -9.54 17.50 20.41
CA TYR A 4 -10.16 17.38 21.74
C TYR A 4 -9.35 16.50 22.71
N GLY A 5 -8.08 16.21 22.39
CA GLY A 5 -7.21 15.42 23.25
C GLY A 5 -7.50 13.91 23.25
N MET A 6 -8.37 13.41 22.36
CA MET A 6 -8.76 11.98 22.33
C MET A 6 -7.73 11.10 21.60
N LYS A 7 -6.45 11.39 21.77
CA LYS A 7 -5.35 10.76 21.04
C LYS A 7 -5.28 9.25 21.26
N ASP A 8 -5.38 8.82 22.52
CA ASP A 8 -5.31 7.41 22.94
C ASP A 8 -6.42 6.54 22.34
N GLN A 9 -7.55 7.14 21.98
CA GLN A 9 -8.67 6.43 21.35
C GLN A 9 -8.50 6.34 19.82
N ILE A 10 -7.83 7.34 19.24
CA ILE A 10 -7.69 7.47 17.79
C ILE A 10 -6.51 6.65 17.28
N LEU A 11 -5.33 6.79 17.88
CA LEU A 11 -4.09 6.15 17.38
C LEU A 11 -4.15 4.60 17.27
N PRO A 12 -4.82 3.84 18.16
CA PRO A 12 -4.99 2.40 17.97
C PRO A 12 -6.12 2.04 16.99
N SER A 13 -6.87 3.03 16.49
CA SER A 13 -8.03 2.79 15.63
C SER A 13 -7.65 2.14 14.31
N LYS A 14 -8.41 1.10 13.96
CA LYS A 14 -8.32 0.39 12.68
C LYS A 14 -8.42 1.33 11.47
N SER A 15 -9.23 2.38 11.59
CA SER A 15 -9.53 3.32 10.50
C SER A 15 -8.28 4.03 9.96
N ILE A 16 -7.30 4.30 10.83
CA ILE A 16 -6.03 4.90 10.42
C ILE A 16 -5.27 3.95 9.51
N GLN A 17 -5.20 2.66 9.87
CA GLN A 17 -4.47 1.66 9.09
C GLN A 17 -5.20 1.23 7.81
N MET A 18 -6.54 1.38 7.75
CA MET A 18 -7.33 1.07 6.54
C MET A 18 -7.22 2.14 5.44
N CYS A 19 -6.76 3.36 5.75
CA CYS A 19 -6.65 4.42 4.75
C CYS A 19 -5.64 4.06 3.64
N ILE A 20 -6.09 3.99 2.39
CA ILE A 20 -5.23 3.72 1.23
C ILE A 20 -4.69 4.98 0.56
N GLN A 21 -4.94 6.16 1.15
CA GLN A 21 -4.46 7.46 0.63
C GLN A 21 -4.88 7.74 -0.83
N CYS A 22 -6.10 7.36 -1.22
CA CYS A 22 -6.62 7.55 -2.57
C CYS A 22 -7.00 9.00 -2.92
N GLY A 23 -7.01 9.92 -1.95
CA GLY A 23 -7.31 11.34 -2.17
C GLY A 23 -8.79 11.68 -2.39
N THR A 24 -9.68 10.69 -2.50
CA THR A 24 -11.12 10.89 -2.78
C THR A 24 -11.80 11.79 -1.74
N CYS A 25 -11.41 11.69 -0.47
CA CYS A 25 -11.96 12.52 0.59
C CYS A 25 -11.59 14.01 0.45
N GLY A 26 -10.34 14.31 0.06
CA GLY A 26 -9.89 15.69 -0.18
C GLY A 26 -10.55 16.28 -1.42
N ALA A 27 -10.61 15.51 -2.51
CA ALA A 27 -11.23 15.94 -3.77
C ALA A 27 -12.72 16.30 -3.65
N ASN A 28 -13.45 15.66 -2.73
CA ASN A 28 -14.87 15.92 -2.48
C ASN A 28 -15.11 16.92 -1.35
N CYS A 29 -14.06 17.45 -0.71
CA CYS A 29 -14.24 18.30 0.46
C CYS A 29 -14.64 19.73 0.04
N PRO A 30 -15.85 20.20 0.35
CA PRO A 30 -16.27 21.57 0.02
C PRO A 30 -15.48 22.63 0.78
N ALA A 31 -14.86 22.26 1.91
CA ALA A 31 -14.02 23.13 2.74
C ALA A 31 -12.53 23.10 2.37
N GLY A 32 -12.12 22.29 1.39
CA GLY A 32 -10.72 22.19 0.95
C GLY A 32 -9.79 21.53 1.97
N PHE A 33 -10.29 20.59 2.77
CA PHE A 33 -9.49 19.93 3.79
C PHE A 33 -8.71 18.73 3.23
N GLU A 34 -7.38 18.73 3.43
CA GLU A 34 -6.51 17.64 3.01
C GLU A 34 -6.49 16.49 4.02
N LEU A 35 -7.58 15.71 4.04
CA LEU A 35 -7.74 14.60 4.99
C LEU A 35 -6.65 13.53 4.83
N TYR A 36 -6.09 13.34 3.64
CA TYR A 36 -5.04 12.34 3.44
C TYR A 36 -3.76 12.66 4.24
N GLU A 37 -3.42 13.95 4.42
CA GLU A 37 -2.26 14.39 5.21
C GLU A 37 -2.46 14.11 6.69
N VAL A 38 -3.67 14.37 7.18
CA VAL A 38 -4.05 14.05 8.55
C VAL A 38 -3.96 12.56 8.81
N MET A 39 -4.53 11.73 7.92
CA MET A 39 -4.46 10.27 8.08
C MET A 39 -3.03 9.75 8.04
N ASN A 40 -2.17 10.33 7.18
CA ASN A 40 -0.76 9.97 7.10
C ASN A 40 -0.01 10.36 8.39
N THR A 41 -0.28 11.55 8.93
CA THR A 41 0.31 12.04 10.18
C THR A 41 -0.13 11.18 11.36
N LEU A 42 -1.42 10.85 11.46
CA LEU A 42 -1.94 9.96 12.50
C LEU A 42 -1.31 8.56 12.42
N ARG A 43 -1.07 8.05 11.21
CA ARG A 43 -0.37 6.77 11.01
C ARG A 43 1.09 6.83 11.47
N ALA A 44 1.80 7.91 11.17
CA ALA A 44 3.17 8.13 11.62
C ALA A 44 3.25 8.23 13.15
N MET A 45 2.39 9.06 13.76
CA MET A 45 2.27 9.19 15.22
C MET A 45 1.95 7.86 15.91
N ALA A 46 1.00 7.09 15.37
CA ALA A 46 0.68 5.77 15.90
C ALA A 46 1.90 4.84 15.88
N LYS A 47 2.72 4.89 14.81
CA LYS A 47 3.95 4.10 14.71
C LYS A 47 5.02 4.57 15.71
N GLU A 48 5.27 5.87 15.78
CA GLU A 48 6.29 6.48 16.65
C GLU A 48 6.01 6.24 18.14
N GLU A 49 4.74 6.28 18.52
CA GLU A 49 4.29 6.09 19.91
C GLU A 49 3.98 4.63 20.25
N GLY A 50 4.21 3.71 19.31
CA GLY A 50 4.06 2.27 19.54
C GLY A 50 2.61 1.78 19.63
N TYR A 51 1.63 2.56 19.16
CA TYR A 51 0.26 2.07 19.03
C TYR A 51 0.19 1.00 17.95
N THR A 52 -0.41 -0.12 18.31
CA THR A 52 -0.68 -1.21 17.37
C THR A 52 -2.17 -1.29 17.11
N SER A 53 -2.54 -1.59 15.86
CA SER A 53 -3.93 -1.84 15.49
C SER A 53 -4.09 -3.31 15.14
N ASN A 54 -5.29 -3.85 15.32
CA ASN A 54 -5.61 -5.22 14.89
C ASN A 54 -5.62 -5.38 13.36
N GLU A 55 -5.51 -4.29 12.59
CA GLU A 55 -5.34 -4.35 11.14
C GLU A 55 -3.87 -4.53 10.76
N THR A 56 -3.58 -5.68 10.14
CA THR A 56 -2.23 -6.05 9.71
C THR A 56 -2.13 -6.33 8.22
N LYS A 57 -3.26 -6.52 7.52
CA LYS A 57 -3.29 -6.85 6.08
C LYS A 57 -2.93 -5.62 5.24
N ILE A 58 -3.54 -4.47 5.53
CA ILE A 58 -3.29 -3.23 4.75
C ILE A 58 -1.85 -2.73 4.89
N PRO A 59 -1.23 -2.66 6.09
CA PRO A 59 0.18 -2.27 6.21
C PRO A 59 1.14 -3.22 5.48
N LYS A 60 0.88 -4.54 5.54
CA LYS A 60 1.66 -5.54 4.79
C LYS A 60 1.53 -5.33 3.28
N MET A 61 0.31 -5.18 2.78
CA MET A 61 0.04 -4.89 1.37
C MET A 61 0.75 -3.60 0.91
N ASN A 62 0.70 -2.53 1.71
CA ASN A 62 1.39 -1.28 1.42
C ASN A 62 2.91 -1.48 1.34
N LYS A 63 3.52 -2.24 2.28
CA LYS A 63 4.95 -2.56 2.26
C LYS A 63 5.35 -3.33 0.99
N ILE A 64 4.52 -4.28 0.53
CA ILE A 64 4.76 -5.02 -0.72
C ILE A 64 4.63 -4.08 -1.92
N PHE A 65 3.59 -3.26 -1.96
CA PHE A 65 3.38 -2.26 -3.01
C PHE A 65 4.59 -1.31 -3.16
N LEU A 66 5.04 -0.72 -2.05
CA LEU A 66 6.22 0.16 -2.05
C LEU A 66 7.50 -0.60 -2.45
N GLY A 67 7.61 -1.88 -2.07
CA GLY A 67 8.68 -2.76 -2.52
C GLY A 67 8.70 -2.95 -4.04
N GLU A 68 7.54 -3.16 -4.67
CA GLU A 68 7.44 -3.25 -6.14
C GLU A 68 7.88 -1.95 -6.81
N VAL A 69 7.39 -0.81 -6.31
CA VAL A 69 7.77 0.51 -6.83
C VAL A 69 9.28 0.74 -6.67
N ARG A 70 9.89 0.37 -5.54
CA ARG A 70 11.34 0.49 -5.34
C ARG A 70 12.14 -0.40 -6.30
N ASN A 71 11.72 -1.64 -6.50
CA ASN A 71 12.50 -2.65 -7.23
C ASN A 71 12.32 -2.61 -8.75
N ILE A 72 11.12 -2.28 -9.22
CA ILE A 72 10.75 -2.27 -10.64
C ILE A 72 10.65 -0.83 -11.16
N GLY A 73 10.38 0.13 -10.28
CA GLY A 73 10.11 1.53 -10.60
C GLY A 73 8.66 1.77 -11.07
N ARG A 74 7.84 0.73 -11.15
CA ARG A 74 6.40 0.80 -11.42
C ARG A 74 5.67 -0.31 -10.68
N MET A 75 4.35 -0.16 -10.55
CA MET A 75 3.50 -1.25 -10.09
C MET A 75 3.43 -2.34 -11.17
N HIS A 76 3.67 -3.59 -10.77
CA HIS A 76 3.44 -4.78 -11.58
C HIS A 76 2.29 -5.57 -10.95
N GLU A 77 1.13 -5.55 -11.59
CA GLU A 77 -0.15 -5.96 -11.00
C GLU A 77 -0.14 -7.43 -10.57
N VAL A 78 0.28 -8.34 -11.45
CA VAL A 78 0.34 -9.78 -11.16
C VAL A 78 1.36 -10.08 -10.06
N GLY A 79 2.51 -9.42 -10.09
CA GLY A 79 3.56 -9.60 -9.07
C GLY A 79 3.14 -9.12 -7.69
N LEU A 80 2.49 -7.95 -7.63
CA LEU A 80 1.91 -7.40 -6.41
C LEU A 80 0.86 -8.33 -5.82
N MET A 81 -0.03 -8.84 -6.67
CA MET A 81 -1.10 -9.76 -6.31
C MET A 81 -0.54 -11.03 -5.67
N VAL A 82 0.37 -11.72 -6.37
CA VAL A 82 0.99 -12.96 -5.89
C VAL A 82 1.76 -12.73 -4.58
N LYS A 83 2.57 -11.67 -4.49
CA LYS A 83 3.31 -11.34 -3.27
C LYS A 83 2.39 -11.04 -2.10
N ASN A 84 1.29 -10.33 -2.33
CA ASN A 84 0.30 -10.03 -1.31
C ASN A 84 -0.40 -11.31 -0.80
N MET A 85 -0.82 -12.20 -1.72
CA MET A 85 -1.44 -13.48 -1.36
C MET A 85 -0.51 -14.36 -0.53
N LEU A 86 0.77 -14.44 -0.92
CA LEU A 86 1.80 -15.15 -0.17
C LEU A 86 2.01 -14.55 1.22
N SER A 87 2.09 -13.22 1.32
CA SER A 87 2.29 -12.54 2.61
C SER A 87 1.11 -12.67 3.56
N GLN A 88 -0.09 -12.92 3.06
CA GLN A 88 -1.30 -13.08 3.87
C GLN A 88 -1.60 -14.55 4.21
N GLY A 89 -0.92 -15.52 3.58
CA GLY A 89 -1.13 -16.95 3.81
C GLY A 89 -2.46 -17.48 3.25
N GLU A 90 -3.16 -16.70 2.42
CA GLU A 90 -4.49 -17.02 1.87
C GLU A 90 -4.39 -17.60 0.43
N LEU A 91 -3.20 -18.06 0.03
CA LEU A 91 -2.86 -18.48 -1.34
C LEU A 91 -3.86 -19.47 -1.95
N VAL A 92 -4.30 -20.47 -1.18
CA VAL A 92 -5.25 -21.50 -1.66
C VAL A 92 -6.62 -20.90 -1.99
N ARG A 93 -7.15 -20.05 -1.11
CA ARG A 93 -8.46 -19.40 -1.29
C ARG A 93 -8.42 -18.43 -2.46
N ASP A 94 -7.36 -17.65 -2.54
CA ASP A 94 -7.27 -16.56 -3.51
C ASP A 94 -6.96 -17.09 -4.92
N VAL A 95 -6.17 -18.16 -5.05
CA VAL A 95 -5.99 -18.87 -6.33
C VAL A 95 -7.29 -19.54 -6.77
N ALA A 96 -8.05 -20.15 -5.86
CA ALA A 96 -9.35 -20.73 -6.21
C ALA A 96 -10.34 -19.67 -6.75
N ALA A 97 -10.33 -18.46 -6.19
CA ALA A 97 -11.14 -17.34 -6.67
C ALA A 97 -10.69 -16.79 -8.05
N LEU A 98 -9.41 -16.99 -8.40
CA LEU A 98 -8.84 -16.57 -9.68
C LEU A 98 -9.10 -17.54 -10.83
N ILE A 99 -9.22 -18.84 -10.56
CA ILE A 99 -9.48 -19.87 -11.59
C ILE A 99 -10.68 -19.52 -12.51
N PRO A 100 -11.83 -19.00 -12.02
CA PRO A 100 -12.92 -18.64 -12.92
C PRO A 100 -12.69 -17.36 -13.74
N ILE A 101 -11.74 -16.51 -13.36
CA ILE A 101 -11.55 -15.16 -13.95
C ILE A 101 -10.28 -15.07 -14.80
N GLY A 102 -9.18 -15.69 -14.36
CA GLY A 102 -7.87 -15.64 -14.99
C GLY A 102 -7.85 -16.19 -16.42
N PRO A 103 -8.28 -17.45 -16.66
CA PRO A 103 -8.34 -18.03 -18.00
C PRO A 103 -9.19 -17.22 -18.99
N PRO A 104 -10.43 -16.79 -18.69
CA PRO A 104 -11.19 -15.99 -19.65
C PRO A 104 -10.57 -14.60 -19.92
N MET A 105 -9.89 -13.97 -18.95
CA MET A 105 -9.16 -12.71 -19.19
C MET A 105 -7.94 -12.91 -20.09
N PHE A 106 -7.20 -14.01 -19.93
CA PHE A 106 -6.07 -14.35 -20.79
C PHE A 106 -6.54 -14.72 -22.21
N LEU A 107 -7.61 -15.52 -22.34
CA LEU A 107 -8.20 -15.90 -23.63
C LEU A 107 -8.76 -14.69 -24.40
N LYS A 108 -9.31 -13.70 -23.70
CA LYS A 108 -9.77 -12.44 -24.29
C LYS A 108 -8.64 -11.46 -24.61
N GLY A 109 -7.38 -11.79 -24.31
CA GLY A 109 -6.23 -10.93 -24.55
C GLY A 109 -6.17 -9.69 -23.64
N ILE A 110 -6.91 -9.68 -22.52
CA ILE A 110 -6.89 -8.59 -21.54
C ILE A 110 -5.58 -8.63 -20.74
N MET A 111 -5.01 -9.82 -20.54
CA MET A 111 -3.69 -10.02 -19.94
C MET A 111 -2.75 -10.70 -20.94
N GLY A 112 -1.59 -10.10 -21.20
CA GLY A 112 -0.54 -10.68 -22.04
C GLY A 112 0.64 -11.25 -21.24
N ILE A 113 1.52 -12.00 -21.91
CA ILE A 113 2.77 -12.51 -21.33
C ILE A 113 3.66 -11.37 -20.81
N GLY A 114 3.63 -10.22 -21.48
CA GLY A 114 4.35 -9.01 -21.07
C GLY A 114 3.77 -8.29 -19.84
N ASP A 115 2.58 -8.68 -19.38
CA ASP A 115 1.93 -8.18 -18.15
C ASP A 115 2.10 -9.16 -16.97
N ILE A 116 2.52 -10.39 -17.25
CA ILE A 116 2.90 -11.41 -16.26
C ILE A 116 4.38 -11.25 -15.89
N LEU A 117 5.22 -10.88 -16.85
CA LEU A 117 6.65 -10.67 -16.63
C LEU A 117 6.94 -9.21 -16.25
N PRO A 118 7.57 -8.96 -15.08
CA PRO A 118 7.84 -7.61 -14.63
C PRO A 118 8.87 -6.92 -15.53
N ARG A 119 8.51 -5.74 -16.06
CA ARG A 119 9.42 -4.87 -16.82
C ARG A 119 9.82 -3.67 -15.98
N LYS A 120 11.14 -3.48 -15.82
CA LYS A 120 11.70 -2.32 -15.13
C LYS A 120 11.56 -1.07 -16.00
N ILE A 121 11.32 0.07 -15.37
CA ILE A 121 11.29 1.36 -16.09
C ILE A 121 12.72 1.86 -16.36
N HIS A 122 12.84 2.68 -17.41
CA HIS A 122 14.04 3.47 -17.66
C HIS A 122 14.14 4.58 -16.59
N GLY A 123 14.87 4.32 -15.52
CA GLY A 123 14.94 5.21 -14.34
C GLY A 123 14.70 4.54 -12.98
N GLN A 124 14.56 3.20 -12.93
CA GLN A 124 14.33 2.47 -11.68
C GLN A 124 15.39 2.75 -10.60
N ALA A 125 16.65 2.97 -10.98
CA ALA A 125 17.71 3.34 -10.04
C ALA A 125 17.48 4.72 -9.39
N ALA A 126 16.94 5.68 -10.13
CA ALA A 126 16.58 6.99 -9.58
C ALA A 126 15.41 6.85 -8.59
N VAL A 127 14.41 6.02 -8.92
CA VAL A 127 13.31 5.69 -8.00
C VAL A 127 13.85 5.06 -6.72
N ALA A 128 14.71 4.05 -6.81
CA ALA A 128 15.31 3.41 -5.64
C ALA A 128 16.08 4.41 -4.75
N LYS A 129 16.79 5.36 -5.36
CA LYS A 129 17.50 6.43 -4.65
C LYS A 129 16.57 7.33 -3.83
N ILE A 130 15.34 7.57 -4.30
CA ILE A 130 14.33 8.33 -3.53
C ILE A 130 14.02 7.58 -2.22
N PHE A 131 13.79 6.26 -2.30
CA PHE A 131 13.55 5.44 -1.11
C PHE A 131 14.74 5.43 -0.15
N ASP A 132 15.97 5.33 -0.67
CA ASP A 132 17.20 5.38 0.14
C ASP A 132 17.31 6.72 0.90
N ASN A 133 17.00 7.83 0.23
CA ASN A 133 17.05 9.16 0.83
C ASN A 133 16.00 9.31 1.94
N VAL A 134 14.77 8.87 1.70
CA VAL A 134 13.70 8.89 2.72
C VAL A 134 14.11 8.06 3.94
N GLN A 135 14.69 6.88 3.73
CA GLN A 135 15.14 6.01 4.81
C GLN A 135 16.27 6.65 5.65
N LYS A 136 17.18 7.41 5.01
CA LYS A 136 18.21 8.19 5.70
C LYS A 136 17.61 9.33 6.53
N MET A 137 16.62 10.04 5.99
CA MET A 137 15.92 11.11 6.72
C MET A 137 15.14 10.59 7.92
N GLN A 138 14.59 9.38 7.84
CA GLN A 138 13.81 8.75 8.91
C GLN A 138 14.67 8.00 9.96
N GLY A 139 16.00 8.13 9.93
CA GLY A 139 16.87 7.55 10.97
C GLY A 139 16.95 6.01 10.98
N GLY A 140 16.61 5.34 9.88
CA GLY A 140 16.82 3.89 9.72
C GLY A 140 15.90 2.99 10.55
N GLN A 141 14.59 2.99 10.30
CA GLN A 141 13.70 1.90 10.74
C GLN A 141 12.70 1.50 9.65
N ALA A 142 12.91 0.32 9.06
CA ALA A 142 12.06 -0.33 8.06
C ALA A 142 11.24 -1.49 8.66
#